data_AF-A0A2K3K4T9-F1
#
_entry.id   AF-A0A2K3K4T9-F1
#
_cell.length_a   1.000
_cell.length_b   1.000
_cell.length_c   1.000
_cell.angle_alpha   90.00
_cell.angle_beta   90.00
_cell.angle_gamma   90.00
#
_symmetry.space_group_name_H-M   'P 1'
#
loop_
_entity.id
_entity.type
_entity.pdbx_description
1 polymer ?
#
loop_
_entity_poly.entity_id
_entity_poly.type
_entity_poly.pdbx_seq_one_letter_code
_entity_poly.pdbx_strand_id
1 'polypeptide(L)'
;MFPKLGSLELEHLPSLTSFCSIPLKADIQCMPVALINKKVTMPQLELLKVSKINSGKLWDDNLPGCSFIQNLTSLTIDKCDNIVYAFSSSVARELVNLKHLAISNCQRLEEIFDVSQKPFSNDEVVFPNLETLEISLT
;
A
#
# COMPACT_ATOMS: atom_id res chain seq x y z
N MET A 1 12.99 11.38 -4.97
CA MET A 1 13.70 10.40 -4.10
C MET A 1 13.83 11.02 -2.73
N PHE A 2 13.48 10.28 -1.68
CA PHE A 2 13.50 10.78 -0.30
C PHE A 2 14.36 9.86 0.58
N PRO A 3 15.69 10.00 0.55
CA PRO A 3 16.62 9.01 1.11
C PRO A 3 16.62 8.91 2.64
N LYS A 4 16.12 9.95 3.32
CA LYS A 4 16.06 10.04 4.80
C LYS A 4 14.64 10.08 5.34
N LEU A 5 13.64 9.89 4.49
CA LEU A 5 12.24 10.00 4.91
C LEU A 5 11.85 8.73 5.67
N GLY A 6 11.65 8.88 6.99
CA GLY A 6 11.19 7.80 7.88
C GLY A 6 9.68 7.75 8.08
N SER A 7 9.00 8.87 7.90
CA SER A 7 7.54 8.97 8.05
C SER A 7 6.94 9.71 6.85
N LEU A 8 5.86 9.16 6.32
CA LEU A 8 5.05 9.75 5.26
C LEU A 8 3.59 9.75 5.68
N GLU A 9 3.01 10.94 5.79
CA GLU A 9 1.59 11.13 6.06
C GLU A 9 0.93 11.87 4.89
N LEU A 10 -0.12 11.29 4.34
CA LEU A 10 -0.93 11.87 3.27
C LEU A 10 -2.36 12.00 3.77
N GLU A 11 -2.87 13.22 3.85
CA GLU A 11 -4.22 13.49 4.38
C GLU A 11 -4.99 14.43 3.47
N HIS A 12 -6.22 14.04 3.14
CA HIS A 12 -7.18 14.88 2.41
C HIS A 12 -6.66 15.38 1.05
N LEU A 13 -6.20 14.44 0.22
CA LEU A 13 -5.70 14.73 -1.13
C LEU A 13 -6.58 14.01 -2.17
N PRO A 14 -7.79 14.53 -2.47
CA PRO A 14 -8.78 13.86 -3.32
C PRO A 14 -8.37 13.76 -4.80
N SER A 15 -7.34 14.51 -5.21
CA SER A 15 -6.81 14.49 -6.59
C SER A 15 -5.45 13.81 -6.70
N LEU A 16 -4.81 13.42 -5.58
CA LEU A 16 -3.51 12.78 -5.62
C LEU A 16 -3.64 11.31 -6.01
N THR A 17 -3.03 10.95 -7.14
CA THR A 17 -3.01 9.56 -7.65
C THR A 17 -1.60 8.97 -7.68
N SER A 18 -0.54 9.79 -7.74
CA SER A 18 0.86 9.35 -7.74
C SER A 18 1.80 10.50 -7.33
N PHE A 19 3.00 10.14 -6.86
CA PHE A 19 4.10 11.07 -6.60
C PHE A 19 4.82 11.60 -7.85
N CYS A 20 4.64 10.96 -9.01
CA CYS A 20 5.27 11.38 -10.26
C CYS A 20 4.35 11.19 -11.47
N SER A 21 4.28 12.21 -12.33
CA SER A 21 3.64 12.14 -13.64
C SER A 21 4.49 11.32 -14.61
N ILE A 22 3.86 10.46 -15.40
CA ILE A 22 4.54 9.70 -16.45
C ILE A 22 4.12 10.31 -17.80
N PRO A 23 5.06 10.63 -18.71
CA PRO A 23 4.71 10.85 -20.11
C PRO A 23 4.24 9.50 -20.69
N LEU A 24 2.97 9.43 -21.07
CA LEU A 24 2.39 8.27 -21.75
C LEU A 24 3.18 8.01 -23.04
N LYS A 25 3.87 6.86 -23.14
CA LYS A 25 4.17 6.29 -24.48
C LYS A 25 2.90 5.62 -24.98
N ALA A 26 2.56 5.86 -26.23
CA ALA A 26 1.22 5.88 -26.80
C ALA A 26 0.40 4.57 -26.84
N ASP A 27 0.84 3.44 -26.29
CA ASP A 27 0.22 2.14 -26.62
C ASP A 27 -0.14 1.22 -25.44
N ILE A 28 -0.48 1.75 -24.25
CA ILE A 28 -1.17 0.92 -23.23
C ILE A 28 -2.29 1.71 -22.55
N GLN A 29 -3.50 1.23 -22.78
CA GLN A 29 -4.75 1.67 -22.18
C GLN A 29 -4.76 1.34 -20.67
N CYS A 30 -5.01 2.36 -19.85
CA CYS A 30 -5.52 2.30 -18.46
C CYS A 30 -4.80 1.33 -17.49
N MET A 31 -3.60 1.67 -17.01
CA MET A 31 -3.11 1.06 -15.77
C MET A 31 -3.53 1.89 -14.55
N PRO A 32 -4.08 1.27 -13.49
CA PRO A 32 -4.38 1.98 -12.26
C PRO A 32 -3.09 2.56 -11.69
N VAL A 33 -3.10 3.88 -11.50
CA VAL A 33 -1.99 4.60 -10.90
C VAL A 33 -1.97 4.25 -9.42
N ALA A 34 -1.03 3.41 -9.00
CA ALA A 34 -0.81 3.18 -7.58
C ALA A 34 -0.06 4.36 -6.97
N LEU A 35 -0.47 4.72 -5.75
CA LEU A 35 0.13 5.82 -5.00
C LEU A 35 1.61 5.52 -4.69
N ILE A 36 1.90 4.31 -4.23
CA ILE A 36 3.24 3.81 -3.95
C ILE A 36 3.72 2.94 -5.11
N ASN A 37 4.85 3.31 -5.73
CA ASN A 37 5.42 2.62 -6.88
C ASN A 37 6.96 2.62 -6.85
N LYS A 38 7.58 1.85 -7.74
CA LYS A 38 9.06 1.70 -7.79
C LYS A 38 9.83 2.96 -8.19
N LYS A 39 9.17 3.99 -8.74
CA LYS A 39 9.83 5.19 -9.27
C LYS A 39 10.25 6.16 -8.17
N VAL A 40 9.58 6.11 -7.03
CA VAL A 40 9.89 6.97 -5.89
C VAL A 40 10.42 6.10 -4.76
N THR A 41 11.71 6.23 -4.51
CA THR A 41 12.40 5.48 -3.46
C THR A 41 12.42 6.26 -2.14
N MET A 42 12.04 5.56 -1.07
CA MET A 42 12.00 6.07 0.31
C MET A 42 12.63 5.04 1.25
N PRO A 43 13.93 4.73 1.07
CA PRO A 43 14.58 3.54 1.64
C PRO A 43 14.61 3.47 3.17
N GLN A 44 14.21 4.52 3.88
CA GLN A 44 14.17 4.55 5.35
C GLN A 44 12.73 4.64 5.87
N LEU A 45 11.72 4.46 5.01
CA LEU A 45 10.33 4.67 5.39
C LEU A 45 9.86 3.57 6.35
N GLU A 46 9.50 3.98 7.56
CA GLU A 46 9.03 3.12 8.65
C GLU A 46 7.54 3.32 8.92
N LEU A 47 7.05 4.55 8.79
CA LEU A 47 5.66 4.91 9.03
C LEU A 47 5.00 5.42 7.75
N LEU A 48 3.90 4.80 7.36
CA LEU A 48 3.02 5.28 6.30
C LEU A 48 1.60 5.48 6.83
N LYS A 49 1.08 6.70 6.72
CA LYS A 49 -0.32 7.01 7.00
C LYS A 49 -0.97 7.62 5.76
N VAL A 50 -2.10 7.06 5.38
CA VAL A 50 -2.87 7.47 4.21
C VAL A 50 -4.31 7.67 4.66
N SER A 51 -4.79 8.91 4.60
CA SER A 51 -6.16 9.26 4.97
C SER A 51 -6.87 10.05 3.87
N LYS A 52 -8.12 9.67 3.56
CA LYS A 52 -8.98 10.38 2.60
C LYS A 52 -8.31 10.55 1.23
N ILE A 53 -7.64 9.50 0.77
CA ILE A 53 -7.02 9.45 -0.57
C ILE A 53 -7.95 8.72 -1.53
N ASN A 54 -8.17 9.35 -2.69
CA ASN A 54 -9.09 8.90 -3.74
C ASN A 54 -8.41 7.94 -4.74
N SER A 55 -7.53 7.06 -4.27
CA SER A 55 -6.84 6.08 -5.13
C SER A 55 -7.55 4.72 -5.06
N GLY A 56 -7.73 4.06 -6.21
CA GLY A 56 -8.27 2.70 -6.28
C GLY A 56 -7.30 1.63 -5.80
N LYS A 57 -5.99 1.93 -5.82
CA LYS A 57 -4.93 1.05 -5.31
C LYS A 57 -3.90 1.87 -4.54
N LEU A 58 -3.53 1.39 -3.36
CA LEU A 58 -2.44 2.00 -2.60
C LEU A 58 -1.05 1.60 -3.16
N TRP A 59 -0.93 0.34 -3.54
CA TRP A 59 0.31 -0.32 -3.94
C TRP A 59 0.28 -0.71 -5.42
N ASP A 60 1.42 -0.59 -6.12
CA ASP A 60 1.60 -1.22 -7.44
C ASP A 60 1.89 -2.72 -7.22
N ASP A 61 1.12 -3.60 -7.85
CA ASP A 61 1.28 -5.05 -7.69
C ASP A 61 2.64 -5.56 -8.22
N ASN A 62 3.34 -4.76 -9.03
CA ASN A 62 4.71 -4.98 -9.47
C ASN A 62 5.76 -4.44 -8.50
N LEU A 63 5.38 -3.95 -7.31
CA LEU A 63 6.29 -3.49 -6.26
C LEU A 63 7.29 -4.52 -5.71
N PRO A 64 7.07 -5.86 -5.72
CA PRO A 64 8.03 -6.81 -5.12
C PRO A 64 9.47 -6.57 -5.56
N GLY A 65 10.40 -6.64 -4.61
CA GLY A 65 11.80 -6.23 -4.80
C GLY A 65 12.11 -4.76 -4.53
N CYS A 66 11.15 -3.96 -4.05
CA CYS A 66 11.42 -2.65 -3.47
C CYS A 66 11.80 -2.76 -1.99
N SER A 67 13.09 -2.54 -1.69
CA SER A 67 13.64 -2.67 -0.34
C SER A 67 12.96 -1.79 0.71
N PHE A 68 12.36 -0.66 0.33
CA PHE A 68 11.74 0.23 1.30
C PHE A 68 10.43 -0.30 1.90
N ILE A 69 9.73 -1.20 1.20
CA ILE A 69 8.48 -1.80 1.74
C ILE A 69 8.80 -2.67 2.94
N GLN A 70 9.94 -3.35 2.91
CA GLN A 70 10.41 -4.18 4.01
C GLN A 70 10.75 -3.38 5.26
N ASN A 71 10.95 -2.06 5.16
CA ASN A 71 11.26 -1.22 6.32
C ASN A 71 10.02 -0.67 7.03
N LEU A 72 8.83 -0.82 6.44
CA LEU A 72 7.60 -0.36 7.07
C LEU A 72 7.30 -1.17 8.33
N THR A 73 7.15 -0.46 9.44
CA THR A 73 6.78 -1.00 10.75
C THR A 73 5.36 -0.60 11.15
N SER A 74 4.86 0.54 10.64
CA SER A 74 3.52 1.03 10.93
C SER A 74 2.81 1.50 9.68
N LEU A 75 1.60 0.99 9.46
CA LEU A 75 0.74 1.35 8.34
C LEU A 75 -0.67 1.70 8.82
N THR A 76 -1.15 2.88 8.43
CA THR A 76 -2.51 3.33 8.67
C THR A 76 -3.19 3.71 7.36
N ILE A 77 -4.35 3.13 7.09
CA ILE A 77 -5.22 3.44 5.97
C ILE A 77 -6.58 3.88 6.54
N ASP A 78 -6.96 5.14 6.35
CA ASP A 78 -8.20 5.71 6.91
C ASP A 78 -9.05 6.39 5.83
N LYS A 79 -10.35 6.14 5.78
CA LYS A 79 -11.29 6.83 4.88
C LYS A 79 -10.87 6.78 3.40
N CYS A 80 -10.26 5.69 2.97
CA CYS A 80 -9.82 5.47 1.59
C CYS A 80 -10.87 4.65 0.84
N ASP A 81 -11.98 5.31 0.48
CA ASP A 81 -13.19 4.63 0.05
C ASP A 81 -13.09 3.91 -1.30
N ASN A 82 -12.08 4.18 -2.13
CA ASN A 82 -11.92 3.48 -3.41
C ASN A 82 -11.10 2.20 -3.35
N ILE A 83 -10.49 1.90 -2.20
CA ILE A 83 -9.69 0.68 -2.02
C ILE A 83 -10.65 -0.50 -1.84
N VAL A 84 -10.62 -1.45 -2.79
CA VAL A 84 -11.41 -2.69 -2.72
C VAL A 84 -10.65 -3.80 -1.99
N TYR A 85 -9.33 -3.83 -2.14
CA TYR A 85 -8.45 -4.70 -1.38
C TYR A 85 -7.24 -3.94 -0.83
N ALA A 86 -6.80 -4.26 0.39
CA ALA A 86 -5.70 -3.51 1.03
C ALA A 86 -4.31 -3.83 0.45
N PHE A 87 -4.06 -5.11 0.12
CA PHE A 87 -2.78 -5.58 -0.41
C PHE A 87 -3.00 -6.63 -1.49
N SER A 88 -2.16 -6.67 -2.53
CA SER A 88 -1.97 -7.94 -3.24
C SER A 88 -1.10 -8.88 -2.42
N SER A 89 -1.27 -10.18 -2.62
CA SER A 89 -0.46 -11.21 -1.96
C SER A 89 1.04 -11.02 -2.14
N SER A 90 1.46 -10.43 -3.27
CA SER A 90 2.84 -10.09 -3.57
C SER A 90 3.37 -8.97 -2.69
N VAL A 91 2.59 -7.92 -2.43
CA VAL A 91 2.98 -6.82 -1.53
C VAL A 91 2.96 -7.28 -0.07
N ALA A 92 1.96 -8.07 0.31
CA ALA A 92 1.82 -8.59 1.67
C ALA A 92 3.07 -9.40 2.12
N ARG A 93 3.67 -10.16 1.21
CA ARG A 93 4.91 -10.93 1.45
C ARG A 93 6.13 -10.06 1.75
N GLU A 94 6.16 -8.82 1.28
CA GLU A 94 7.30 -7.91 1.47
C GLU A 94 7.21 -7.15 2.79
N LEU A 95 6.02 -7.05 3.39
CA LEU A 95 5.78 -6.34 4.65
C LEU A 95 6.19 -7.18 5.87
N VAL A 96 7.41 -7.72 5.84
CA VAL A 96 7.92 -8.67 6.84
C VAL A 96 8.17 -8.03 8.20
N ASN A 97 8.46 -6.73 8.26
CA ASN A 97 8.73 -6.00 9.50
C ASN A 97 7.52 -5.18 9.99
N LEU A 98 6.35 -5.36 9.37
CA LEU A 98 5.14 -4.64 9.78
C LEU A 98 4.69 -5.10 11.17
N LYS A 99 4.60 -4.15 12.11
CA LYS A 99 4.19 -4.35 13.50
C LYS A 99 2.78 -3.86 13.77
N HIS A 100 2.40 -2.73 13.18
CA HIS A 100 1.10 -2.10 13.39
C HIS A 100 0.39 -1.89 12.06
N LEU A 101 -0.80 -2.47 11.94
CA LEU A 101 -1.70 -2.27 10.80
C LEU A 101 -3.05 -1.77 11.30
N ALA A 102 -3.43 -0.57 10.88
CA ALA A 102 -4.74 0.00 11.13
C ALA A 102 -5.44 0.32 9.81
N ILE A 103 -6.63 -0.23 9.60
CA ILE A 103 -7.49 0.07 8.46
C ILE A 103 -8.85 0.51 8.99
N SER A 104 -9.27 1.73 8.70
CA SER A 104 -10.49 2.29 9.27
C SER A 104 -11.31 3.07 8.25
N ASN A 105 -12.64 2.96 8.34
CA ASN A 105 -13.60 3.76 7.58
C ASN A 105 -13.43 3.69 6.05
N CYS A 106 -12.88 2.60 5.49
CA CYS A 106 -12.74 2.41 4.04
C CYS A 106 -13.99 1.71 3.48
N GLN A 107 -14.95 2.47 2.95
CA GLN A 107 -16.31 1.96 2.72
C GLN A 107 -16.44 0.86 1.65
N ARG A 108 -15.52 0.78 0.68
CA ARG A 108 -15.54 -0.23 -0.39
C ARG A 108 -14.55 -1.38 -0.17
N LEU A 109 -13.89 -1.44 0.99
CA LEU A 109 -12.94 -2.50 1.28
C LEU A 109 -13.69 -3.83 1.48
N GLU A 110 -13.51 -4.76 0.54
CA GLU A 110 -14.13 -6.08 0.54
C GLU A 110 -13.15 -7.15 1.04
N GLU A 111 -11.86 -7.01 0.71
CA GLU A 111 -10.83 -7.99 1.01
C GLU A 111 -9.59 -7.34 1.63
N ILE A 112 -8.87 -8.04 2.51
CA ILE A 112 -7.54 -7.55 2.96
C ILE A 112 -6.48 -7.89 1.91
N PHE A 113 -6.60 -9.06 1.29
CA PHE A 113 -5.61 -9.59 0.35
C PHE A 113 -6.26 -9.99 -0.97
N ASP A 114 -5.81 -9.41 -2.08
CA ASP A 114 -6.06 -9.97 -3.41
C ASP A 114 -5.04 -11.09 -3.68
N VAL A 115 -5.56 -12.32 -3.71
CA VAL A 115 -4.81 -13.56 -3.94
C VAL A 115 -5.02 -14.14 -5.35
N SER A 116 -5.77 -13.45 -6.21
CA SER A 116 -6.17 -13.96 -7.55
C SER A 116 -4.99 -14.31 -8.45
N GLN A 117 -3.90 -13.55 -8.38
CA GLN A 117 -2.70 -13.75 -9.20
C GLN A 117 -1.72 -14.75 -8.59
N LYS A 118 -1.56 -14.72 -7.27
CA LYS A 118 -0.57 -15.54 -6.56
C LYS A 118 -1.10 -15.95 -5.19
N PRO A 119 -1.81 -17.08 -5.09
CA PRO A 119 -2.34 -17.57 -3.83
C PRO A 119 -1.26 -17.74 -2.77
N PHE A 120 -1.65 -17.65 -1.49
CA PHE A 120 -0.78 -18.05 -0.40
C PHE A 120 -0.68 -19.57 -0.33
N SER A 121 0.47 -20.09 0.05
CA SER A 121 0.59 -21.51 0.40
C SER A 121 0.01 -21.77 1.80
N ASN A 122 -0.40 -23.02 2.08
CA ASN A 122 -1.07 -23.36 3.34
C ASN A 122 -0.22 -23.05 4.60
N ASP A 123 1.10 -23.13 4.48
CA ASP A 123 2.05 -22.90 5.59
C ASP A 123 2.67 -21.49 5.54
N GLU A 124 2.13 -20.60 4.69
CA GLU A 124 2.69 -19.26 4.51
C GLU A 124 2.30 -18.32 5.66
N VAL A 125 3.31 -17.77 6.34
CA VAL A 125 3.11 -16.75 7.38
C VAL A 125 3.15 -15.36 6.75
N VAL A 126 2.01 -14.67 6.78
CA VAL A 126 1.87 -13.29 6.31
C VAL A 126 1.95 -12.35 7.51
N PHE A 127 2.74 -11.28 7.39
CA PHE A 127 3.05 -10.33 8.47
C PHE A 127 3.63 -11.01 9.74
N PRO A 128 4.79 -11.67 9.65
CA PRO A 128 5.35 -12.47 10.74
C PRO A 128 5.65 -11.69 12.02
N ASN A 129 5.80 -10.37 11.94
CA ASN A 129 6.09 -9.49 13.08
C ASN A 129 4.90 -8.62 13.50
N LEU A 130 3.67 -8.93 13.05
CA LEU A 130 2.49 -8.11 13.37
C LEU A 130 2.14 -8.22 14.85
N GLU A 131 2.18 -7.10 15.54
CA GLU A 131 1.85 -6.97 16.96
C GLU A 131 0.42 -6.45 17.16
N THR A 132 -0.07 -5.61 16.25
CA THR A 132 -1.39 -4.99 16.33
C THR A 132 -2.07 -4.96 14.98
N LEU A 133 -3.30 -5.49 14.93
CA LEU A 133 -4.20 -5.40 13.79
C LEU A 133 -5.51 -4.75 14.24
N GLU A 134 -5.83 -3.61 13.65
CA GLU A 134 -7.08 -2.90 13.88
C GLU A 134 -7.82 -2.72 12.56
N ILE A 135 -9.03 -3.27 12.47
CA ILE A 135 -9.91 -3.10 11.31
C ILE A 135 -11.26 -2.61 11.83
N SER A 136 -11.70 -1.45 11.35
CA SER A 136 -13.00 -0.87 11.74
C SER A 136 -13.71 -0.23 10.55
N LEU A 137 -15.02 -0.44 10.47
CA LEU A 137 -15.91 0.21 9.50
C LEU A 137 -16.96 0.95 10.33
N THR A 138 -16.78 2.25 10.54
CA THR A 138 -17.73 3.11 11.26
C THR A 138 -18.20 4.26 10.39
#